data_AF-A0A7K7LHG7-F1
#
_entry.id   AF-A0A7K7LHG7-F1
#
_cell.length_a   1.000
_cell.length_b   1.000
_cell.length_c   1.000
_cell.angle_alpha   90.00
_cell.angle_beta   90.00
_cell.angle_gamma   90.00
#
_symmetry.space_group_name_H-M   'P 1'
#
loop_
_entity.id
_entity.type
_entity.pdbx_description
1 polymer ?
#
loop_
_entity_poly.entity_id
_entity_poly.type
_entity_poly.pdbx_seq_one_letter_code
_entity_poly.pdbx_strand_id
1 'polypeptide(L)'
;QLDPGSPLACEERGIWFLAGTATAGGCPGGGPPLFTAVPLYERWITGITREAYFAETPPDPKEAEEPDDPTFWGTPQPPADPGVRGSPKPTEDVNPTENPKPSENP
;
A
#
# COMPACT_ATOMS: atom_id res chain seq x y z
N GLN A 1 -32.47 3.09 22.29
CA GLN A 1 -31.20 3.17 23.02
C GLN A 1 -30.32 2.05 22.49
N LEU A 2 -29.06 2.32 22.20
CA LEU A 2 -28.14 1.31 21.66
C LEU A 2 -27.49 0.57 22.83
N ASP A 3 -27.49 -0.76 22.80
CA ASP A 3 -26.93 -1.57 23.88
C ASP A 3 -25.40 -1.65 23.76
N PRO A 4 -24.64 -1.62 24.88
CA PRO A 4 -23.20 -1.82 24.86
C PRO A 4 -22.84 -3.14 24.18
N GLY A 5 -21.83 -3.12 23.31
CA GLY A 5 -21.41 -4.26 22.51
C GLY A 5 -22.18 -4.42 21.18
N SER A 6 -23.21 -3.62 20.91
CA SER A 6 -23.91 -3.65 19.62
C SER A 6 -22.95 -3.38 18.45
N PRO A 7 -23.03 -4.15 17.35
CA PRO A 7 -22.12 -3.98 16.22
C PRO A 7 -22.47 -2.74 15.39
N LEU A 8 -21.44 -2.01 14.98
CA LEU A 8 -21.48 -1.09 13.85
C LEU A 8 -20.82 -1.78 12.66
N ALA A 9 -21.62 -2.13 11.66
CA ALA A 9 -21.14 -2.81 10.46
C ALA A 9 -21.21 -1.87 9.24
N CYS A 10 -20.20 -1.96 8.37
CA CYS A 10 -20.13 -1.24 7.10
C CYS A 10 -20.09 -2.26 5.96
N GLU A 11 -20.87 -2.02 4.91
CA GLU A 11 -20.81 -2.83 3.69
C GLU A 11 -19.74 -2.27 2.75
N GLU A 12 -18.83 -3.13 2.31
CA GLU A 12 -17.87 -2.83 1.27
C GLU A 12 -17.87 -3.96 0.23
N ARG A 13 -18.23 -3.61 -1.01
CA ARG A 13 -18.28 -4.53 -2.16
C ARG A 13 -19.10 -5.81 -1.88
N GLY A 14 -20.23 -5.69 -1.17
CA GLY A 14 -21.10 -6.81 -0.82
C GLY A 14 -20.66 -7.61 0.40
N ILE A 15 -19.58 -7.22 1.09
CA ILE A 15 -19.10 -7.85 2.32
C ILE A 15 -19.34 -6.90 3.50
N TRP A 16 -19.89 -7.42 4.59
CA TRP A 16 -20.15 -6.65 5.80
C TRP A 16 -18.98 -6.78 6.78
N PHE A 17 -18.31 -5.67 7.07
CA PHE A 17 -17.20 -5.59 8.02
C PHE A 17 -17.66 -4.97 9.33
N LEU A 18 -17.19 -5.52 10.45
CA LEU A 18 -17.40 -4.93 11.76
C LEU A 18 -16.46 -3.73 11.96
N ALA A 19 -16.99 -2.52 11.78
CA ALA A 19 -16.24 -1.29 11.95
C ALA A 19 -16.07 -0.90 13.42
N GLY A 20 -17.06 -1.22 14.28
CA GLY A 20 -16.98 -0.87 15.69
C GLY A 20 -17.98 -1.58 16.60
N THR A 21 -17.82 -1.41 17.91
CA THR A 21 -18.75 -1.91 18.93
C THR A 21 -19.23 -0.77 19.82
N ALA A 22 -20.53 -0.69 20.07
CA ALA A 22 -21.13 0.36 20.87
C ALA A 22 -20.57 0.37 22.30
N THR A 23 -20.22 1.54 22.81
CA THR A 23 -19.75 1.68 24.20
C THR A 23 -20.91 2.07 25.12
N ALA A 24 -20.83 1.69 26.39
CA ALA A 24 -21.75 2.19 27.39
C ALA A 24 -21.51 3.70 27.62
N GLY A 25 -22.54 4.51 27.37
CA GLY A 25 -22.49 5.96 27.54
C GLY A 25 -22.47 6.69 26.19
N GLY A 26 -23.49 7.51 25.98
CA GLY A 26 -23.51 8.53 24.93
C GLY A 26 -23.05 9.88 25.50
N CYS A 27 -22.72 10.84 24.63
CA CYS A 27 -22.41 12.19 25.07
C CYS A 27 -23.61 12.80 25.82
N PRO A 28 -23.38 13.43 26.99
CA PRO A 28 -24.41 14.25 27.62
C PRO A 28 -24.81 15.36 26.63
N GLY A 29 -26.10 15.43 26.29
CA GLY A 29 -26.63 16.39 25.31
C GLY A 29 -27.16 15.81 24.00
N GLY A 30 -27.31 14.49 23.88
CA GLY A 30 -27.98 13.87 22.72
C GLY A 30 -27.10 13.77 21.46
N GLY A 31 -25.78 13.67 21.65
CA GLY A 31 -24.84 13.40 20.57
C GLY A 31 -25.00 11.98 19.99
N PRO A 32 -24.34 11.68 18.86
CA PRO A 32 -24.37 10.36 18.26
C PRO A 32 -23.82 9.29 19.22
N PRO A 33 -24.23 8.01 19.05
CA PRO A 33 -23.68 6.91 19.83
C PRO A 33 -22.17 6.80 19.61
N LEU A 34 -21.44 6.43 20.68
CA LEU A 34 -20.00 6.21 20.65
C LEU A 34 -19.69 4.73 20.40
N PHE A 35 -18.66 4.49 19.59
CA PHE A 35 -18.20 3.16 19.24
C PHE A 35 -16.69 3.04 19.44
N THR A 36 -16.25 1.87 19.90
CA THR A 36 -14.85 1.46 19.83
C THR A 36 -14.53 1.03 18.40
N ALA A 37 -13.52 1.63 17.77
CA ALA A 37 -13.07 1.25 16.43
C ALA A 37 -12.36 -0.11 16.46
N VAL A 38 -12.98 -1.13 15.85
CA VAL A 38 -12.48 -2.51 15.85
C VAL A 38 -11.15 -2.69 15.09
N PRO A 39 -10.89 -2.02 13.94
CA PRO A 39 -9.62 -2.18 13.21
C PRO A 39 -8.36 -1.89 14.04
N LEU A 40 -8.45 -0.97 15.02
CA LEU A 40 -7.31 -0.65 15.89
C LEU A 40 -6.88 -1.80 16.80
N TYR A 41 -7.74 -2.80 16.98
CA TYR A 41 -7.50 -3.95 17.84
C TYR A 41 -7.20 -5.24 17.05
N GLU A 42 -7.00 -5.15 15.73
CA GLU A 42 -6.76 -6.29 14.85
C GLU A 42 -5.71 -7.27 15.40
N ARG A 43 -4.52 -6.78 15.78
CA ARG A 43 -3.44 -7.63 16.31
C ARG A 43 -3.85 -8.37 17.59
N TRP A 44 -4.61 -7.72 18.48
CA TRP A 44 -5.07 -8.36 19.70
C TRP A 44 -6.13 -9.41 19.37
N ILE A 45 -7.14 -9.06 18.56
CA ILE A 45 -8.23 -9.96 18.17
C ILE A 45 -7.68 -11.21 17.48
N THR A 46 -6.84 -11.04 16.46
CA THR A 46 -6.19 -12.15 15.73
C THR A 46 -5.33 -13.03 16.63
N GLY A 47 -4.73 -12.48 17.69
CA GLY A 47 -3.93 -13.24 18.66
C GLY A 47 -4.73 -14.17 19.59
N ILE A 48 -6.03 -13.95 19.75
CA ILE A 48 -6.92 -14.75 20.62
C ILE A 48 -7.97 -15.56 19.84
N THR A 49 -8.39 -15.09 18.67
CA THR A 49 -9.35 -15.80 17.83
C THR A 49 -8.65 -16.86 16.99
N ARG A 50 -9.29 -18.02 16.77
CA ARG A 50 -8.76 -19.04 15.84
C ARG A 50 -8.76 -18.56 14.39
N GLU A 51 -9.77 -17.76 14.02
CA GLU A 51 -9.97 -17.22 12.68
C GLU A 51 -10.61 -15.84 12.80
N ALA A 52 -9.96 -14.81 12.28
CA ALA A 52 -10.52 -13.47 12.10
C ALA A 52 -9.97 -12.87 10.81
N TYR A 53 -10.85 -12.23 10.03
CA TYR A 53 -10.51 -11.59 8.78
C TYR A 53 -10.75 -10.09 8.92
N PHE A 54 -9.74 -9.29 8.55
CA PHE A 54 -9.80 -7.84 8.55
C PHE A 54 -9.66 -7.32 7.11
N ALA A 55 -10.18 -6.13 6.86
CA ALA A 55 -10.01 -5.47 5.58
C ALA A 55 -8.53 -5.07 5.40
N GLU A 56 -8.02 -5.19 4.18
CA GLU A 56 -6.68 -4.71 3.86
C GLU A 56 -6.64 -3.18 4.04
N THR A 57 -5.69 -2.71 4.84
CA THR A 57 -5.49 -1.26 5.00
C THR A 57 -4.83 -0.75 3.72
N PRO A 58 -5.40 0.28 3.05
CA PRO A 58 -4.71 0.92 1.93
C PRO A 58 -3.31 1.37 2.36
N PRO A 59 -2.29 1.28 1.48
CA PRO A 59 -0.96 1.78 1.80
C PRO A 59 -1.03 3.25 2.23
N ASP A 60 -0.17 3.65 3.17
CA ASP A 60 -0.10 5.05 3.57
C ASP A 60 0.21 5.88 2.31
N PRO A 61 -0.54 6.96 2.03
CA PRO A 61 -0.27 7.83 0.90
C PRO A 61 1.20 8.26 0.78
N LYS A 62 1.94 8.34 1.89
CA LYS A 62 3.38 8.67 1.90
C LYS A 62 4.28 7.54 1.38
N GLU A 63 3.90 6.28 1.56
CA GLU A 63 4.64 5.13 1.00
C GLU A 63 4.37 4.97 -0.50
N ALA A 64 3.23 5.47 -0.99
CA ALA A 64 2.89 5.47 -2.41
C ALA A 64 3.59 6.58 -3.21
N GLU A 65 4.26 7.53 -2.54
CA GLU A 65 5.00 8.64 -3.15
C GLU A 65 6.53 8.54 -2.91
N GLU A 66 7.11 7.35 -2.79
CA GLU A 66 8.56 7.19 -2.92
C GLU A 66 8.91 7.18 -4.42
N PRO A 67 9.58 8.21 -4.97
CA PRO A 67 10.14 8.10 -6.31
C PRO A 67 11.25 7.04 -6.26
N ASP A 68 11.05 5.94 -6.98
CA ASP A 68 12.10 4.97 -7.36
C ASP A 68 13.14 5.62 -8.31
N ASP A 69 13.58 6.85 -8.00
CA ASP A 69 14.65 7.52 -8.70
C ASP A 69 15.92 7.50 -7.83
N PRO A 70 16.84 6.54 -8.08
CA PRO A 70 18.12 6.48 -7.37
C PRO A 70 19.00 7.72 -7.61
N THR A 71 18.57 8.65 -8.46
CA THR A 71 19.25 9.93 -8.74
C THR A 71 18.81 11.08 -7.83
N PHE A 72 17.84 10.89 -6.91
CA PHE A 72 17.31 11.97 -6.06
C PHE A 72 18.35 12.63 -5.15
N TRP A 73 19.29 11.85 -4.58
CA TRP A 73 20.44 12.40 -3.86
C TRP A 73 21.67 12.37 -4.74
N GLY A 74 21.65 13.21 -5.78
CA GLY A 74 22.68 13.33 -6.80
C GLY A 74 24.08 13.03 -6.28
N THR A 75 24.68 11.96 -6.78
CA THR A 75 26.05 11.58 -6.45
C THR A 75 26.94 12.75 -6.84
N PRO A 76 27.75 13.34 -5.94
CA PRO A 76 28.67 14.40 -6.34
C PRO A 76 29.64 13.85 -7.37
N GLN A 77 29.50 14.28 -8.63
CA GLN A 77 30.46 13.95 -9.67
C GLN A 77 31.79 14.64 -9.31
N PRO A 78 32.91 13.92 -9.18
CA PRO A 78 34.19 14.57 -8.99
C PRO A 78 34.48 15.49 -10.19
N PRO A 79 35.13 16.64 -9.98
CA PRO A 79 35.42 17.57 -11.07
C PRO A 79 36.24 16.85 -12.14
N ALA A 80 35.82 16.99 -13.40
CA ALA A 80 36.53 16.43 -14.54
C ALA A 80 37.97 17.00 -14.57
N ASP A 81 38.95 16.11 -14.64
CA ASP A 81 40.35 16.45 -14.84
C ASP A 81 40.51 17.19 -16.19
N PRO A 82 41.10 18.41 -16.26
CA PRO A 82 41.16 19.18 -17.51
C PRO A 82 42.06 18.60 -18.62
N GLY A 83 42.52 17.36 -18.48
CA GLY A 83 43.75 16.90 -19.09
C GLY A 83 43.69 15.76 -20.11
N VAL A 84 42.58 15.42 -20.79
CA VAL A 84 42.66 14.44 -21.91
C VAL A 84 41.75 14.82 -23.09
N ARG A 85 42.38 15.43 -24.10
CA ARG A 85 41.85 15.60 -25.45
C ARG A 85 42.11 14.31 -26.25
N GLY A 86 41.04 13.62 -26.63
CA GLY A 86 40.96 12.85 -27.89
C GLY A 86 40.96 11.32 -27.77
N SER A 87 39.85 10.70 -28.21
CA SER A 87 39.81 9.66 -29.26
C SER A 87 38.33 9.27 -29.55
N PRO A 88 37.93 9.05 -30.82
CA PRO A 88 36.54 8.76 -31.18
C PRO A 88 36.18 7.25 -31.25
N LYS A 89 34.93 6.97 -30.86
CA LYS A 89 33.95 5.88 -31.16
C LYS A 89 34.40 4.47 -31.58
N PRO A 90 33.63 3.42 -31.22
CA PRO A 90 32.70 2.87 -32.23
C PRO A 90 31.23 2.74 -31.77
N THR A 91 30.33 3.03 -32.70
CA THR A 91 28.91 2.67 -32.72
C THR A 91 28.74 1.16 -32.82
N GLU A 92 27.83 0.59 -32.02
CA GLU A 92 27.18 -0.68 -32.38
C GLU A 92 25.68 -0.45 -32.60
N ASP A 93 25.20 -1.19 -33.58
CA ASP A 93 24.06 -0.91 -34.42
C ASP A 93 22.71 -1.36 -33.83
N VAL A 94 21.68 -0.71 -34.38
CA VAL A 94 20.25 -0.96 -34.20
C VAL A 94 19.87 -2.41 -34.53
N ASN A 95 18.99 -3.04 -33.75
CA ASN A 95 18.20 -4.17 -34.23
C ASN A 95 16.72 -4.02 -33.83
N PRO A 96 15.77 -3.97 -34.80
CA PRO A 96 14.34 -3.82 -34.53
C PRO A 96 13.56 -5.15 -34.58
N THR A 97 12.66 -5.30 -33.61
CA THR A 97 11.27 -5.79 -33.72
C THR A 97 10.93 -7.24 -34.17
N GLU A 98 9.97 -7.82 -33.41
CA GLU A 98 8.92 -8.80 -33.78
C GLU A 98 9.15 -10.33 -33.66
N ASN A 99 8.28 -10.95 -32.85
CA ASN A 99 7.87 -12.39 -32.77
C ASN A 99 7.10 -12.84 -34.04
N PRO A 100 6.61 -14.11 -34.26
CA PRO A 100 6.46 -15.31 -33.40
C PRO A 100 6.74 -16.73 -34.05
N LYS A 101 6.52 -17.80 -33.23
CA LYS A 101 6.42 -19.30 -33.40
C LYS A 101 5.96 -19.88 -34.78
N PRO A 102 6.18 -21.19 -35.13
CA PRO A 102 5.67 -22.37 -34.38
C PRO A 102 6.56 -23.65 -34.33
N SER A 103 6.01 -24.64 -33.62
CA SER A 103 6.49 -25.99 -33.25
C SER A 103 6.80 -26.97 -34.38
N GLU A 104 7.69 -27.94 -34.13
CA GLU A 104 7.38 -29.39 -34.21
C GLU A 104 8.44 -30.23 -33.46
N ASN A 105 7.98 -31.24 -32.72
CA ASN A 105 8.77 -32.24 -31.99
C ASN A 105 9.13 -33.39 -32.96
N PRO A 106 10.14 -34.23 -32.65
CA PRO A 106 10.81 -35.14 -33.61
C PRO A 106 10.00 -36.35 -34.05
#